data_AF-A0A6C0DMR8-F1
#
_entry.id   AF-A0A6C0DMR8-F1
#
_cell.length_a   1.000
_cell.length_b   1.000
_cell.length_c   1.000
_cell.angle_alpha   90.00
_cell.angle_beta   90.00
_cell.angle_gamma   90.00
#
_symmetry.space_group_name_H-M   'P 1'
#
loop_
_entity.id
_entity.type
_entity.pdbx_description
1 polymer ?
#
loop_
_entity_poly.entity_id
_entity_poly.type
_entity_poly.pdbx_seq_one_letter_code
_entity_poly.pdbx_strand_id
1 'polypeptide(L)'
;MESIESMESPFAKSNQSFVMYLEPILNSYYKTYQNVITLSIMPSGPLANMVTPMSTTKLSPFQESGAFSSPGMFSDNCVHVLLRYPKQGSGFGGRGSLKHPDYFMGADDIPSVFSWLVSNGYSIDTDITKMLYKSRITIGGVSESRLSGDRKMICMARFLG
;
A
#
# COMPACT_ATOMS: atom_id res chain seq x y z
N MET A 1 -32.30 -23.69 -15.85
CA MET A 1 -31.06 -23.61 -15.05
C MET A 1 -30.47 -22.25 -15.33
N GLU A 2 -30.93 -21.24 -14.60
CA GLU A 2 -30.45 -19.86 -14.77
C GLU A 2 -29.03 -19.76 -14.20
N SER A 3 -28.10 -19.38 -15.06
CA SER A 3 -26.73 -19.05 -14.69
C SER A 3 -26.76 -17.79 -13.82
N ILE A 4 -26.26 -17.91 -12.59
CA ILE A 4 -26.02 -16.76 -11.71
C ILE A 4 -24.90 -15.94 -12.37
N GLU A 5 -25.25 -14.84 -13.03
CA GLU A 5 -24.29 -13.78 -13.31
C GLU A 5 -23.81 -13.25 -11.96
N SER A 6 -22.55 -13.52 -11.65
CA SER A 6 -21.86 -12.86 -10.53
C SER A 6 -21.93 -11.35 -10.80
N MET A 7 -22.70 -10.62 -10.00
CA MET A 7 -22.76 -9.16 -10.12
C MET A 7 -21.37 -8.59 -9.86
N GLU A 8 -20.68 -8.22 -10.93
CA GLU A 8 -19.37 -7.61 -10.86
C GLU A 8 -19.55 -6.14 -10.45
N SER A 9 -18.97 -5.77 -9.31
CA SER A 9 -19.02 -4.38 -8.85
C SER A 9 -18.20 -3.50 -9.79
N PRO A 10 -18.75 -2.38 -10.30
CA PRO A 10 -17.98 -1.42 -11.10
C PRO A 10 -16.84 -0.77 -10.30
N PHE A 11 -16.86 -0.90 -8.97
CA PHE A 11 -15.80 -0.40 -8.08
C PHE A 11 -14.71 -1.45 -7.77
N ALA A 12 -14.86 -2.70 -8.23
CA ALA A 12 -13.90 -3.77 -7.94
C ALA A 12 -12.71 -3.82 -8.91
N LYS A 13 -12.83 -3.26 -10.12
CA LYS A 13 -11.77 -3.22 -11.14
C LYS A 13 -11.34 -1.79 -11.46
N SER A 14 -10.34 -1.27 -10.75
CA SER A 14 -9.59 -0.10 -11.23
C SER A 14 -8.14 -0.14 -10.74
N ASN A 15 -7.24 -0.73 -11.54
CA ASN A 15 -5.80 -0.73 -11.26
C ASN A 15 -5.10 0.52 -11.85
N GLN A 16 -5.86 1.43 -12.48
CA GLN A 16 -5.32 2.63 -13.12
C GLN A 16 -4.79 3.64 -12.10
N SER A 17 -5.46 3.76 -10.96
CA SER A 17 -5.08 4.67 -9.87
C SER A 17 -4.84 3.90 -8.59
N PHE A 18 -3.85 4.36 -7.82
CA PHE A 18 -3.52 3.81 -6.52
C PHE A 18 -3.29 4.94 -5.52
N VAL A 19 -3.46 4.60 -4.25
CA VAL A 19 -3.15 5.50 -3.14
C VAL A 19 -1.89 5.01 -2.45
N MET A 20 -0.97 5.94 -2.19
CA MET A 20 0.19 5.69 -1.34
C MET A 20 -0.09 6.12 0.10
N TYR A 21 0.32 5.28 1.04
CA TYR A 21 0.21 5.53 2.47
C TYR A 21 1.59 5.42 3.12
N LEU A 22 1.78 6.12 4.24
CA LEU A 22 2.85 5.88 5.18
C LEU A 22 2.29 5.02 6.31
N GLU A 23 2.85 3.83 6.49
CA GLU A 23 2.25 2.81 7.35
C GLU A 23 3.29 2.26 8.34
N PRO A 24 2.99 2.24 9.66
CA PRO A 24 3.90 1.72 10.67
C PRO A 24 3.87 0.19 10.66
N ILE A 25 4.99 -0.45 10.34
CA ILE A 25 5.12 -1.90 10.33
C ILE A 25 6.15 -2.33 11.39
N LEU A 26 5.83 -3.38 12.13
CA LEU A 26 6.77 -4.01 13.06
C LEU A 26 7.89 -4.72 12.30
N ASN A 27 9.12 -4.25 12.48
CA ASN A 27 10.30 -5.00 12.08
C ASN A 27 10.56 -6.10 13.11
N SER A 28 10.17 -7.33 12.79
CA SER A 28 10.29 -8.47 13.70
C SER A 28 11.74 -8.87 14.01
N TYR A 29 12.71 -8.44 13.20
CA TYR A 29 14.14 -8.67 13.42
C TYR A 29 14.72 -7.70 14.44
N TYR A 30 14.52 -6.39 14.25
CA TYR A 30 15.01 -5.36 15.17
C TYR A 30 14.09 -5.07 16.37
N LYS A 31 12.88 -5.64 16.39
CA LYS A 31 11.85 -5.39 17.43
C LYS A 31 11.46 -3.92 17.54
N THR A 32 11.49 -3.20 16.42
CA THR A 32 11.16 -1.77 16.34
C THR A 32 10.12 -1.52 15.25
N TYR A 33 9.35 -0.45 15.40
CA TYR A 33 8.45 0.01 14.36
C TYR A 33 9.21 0.86 13.35
N GLN A 34 8.92 0.67 12.08
CA GLN A 34 9.39 1.52 11.00
C GLN A 34 8.23 1.94 10.12
N ASN A 35 8.25 3.18 9.67
CA ASN A 35 7.27 3.68 8.72
C ASN A 35 7.74 3.34 7.31
N VAL A 36 6.90 2.63 6.56
CA VAL A 36 7.17 2.27 5.17
C VAL A 36 6.06 2.77 4.26
N ILE A 37 6.40 3.05 3.02
CA ILE A 37 5.43 3.45 2.00
C ILE A 37 4.70 2.19 1.50
N THR A 38 3.37 2.22 1.58
CA THR A 38 2.49 1.15 1.13
C THR A 38 1.49 1.64 0.09
N LEU A 39 0.98 0.72 -0.72
CA LEU A 39 0.04 1.00 -1.81
C LEU A 39 -1.30 0.31 -1.56
N SER A 40 -2.39 0.95 -1.97
CA SER A 40 -3.75 0.36 -1.89
C SER A 40 -3.92 -0.87 -2.77
N ILE A 41 -3.19 -0.94 -3.88
CA ILE A 41 -3.29 -1.98 -4.90
C ILE A 41 -1.93 -2.13 -5.61
N MET A 42 -1.71 -3.25 -6.31
CA MET A 42 -0.59 -3.38 -7.23
C MET A 42 -0.73 -2.34 -8.35
N PRO A 43 0.22 -1.41 -8.51
CA PRO A 43 0.13 -0.36 -9.52
C PRO A 43 0.40 -0.92 -10.92
N SER A 44 -0.18 -0.30 -11.94
CA SER A 44 0.23 -0.50 -13.33
C SER A 44 1.56 0.21 -13.64
N GLY A 45 2.23 -0.17 -14.72
CA GLY A 45 3.46 0.46 -15.20
C GLY A 45 4.74 0.01 -14.47
N PRO A 46 5.88 0.72 -14.65
CA PRO A 46 7.18 0.30 -14.16
C PRO A 46 7.30 0.21 -12.62
N LEU A 47 6.45 0.94 -11.88
CA LEU A 47 6.39 0.87 -10.41
C LEU A 47 6.04 -0.53 -9.91
N ALA A 48 5.29 -1.33 -10.69
CA ALA A 48 4.94 -2.70 -10.35
C ALA A 48 6.19 -3.56 -10.06
N ASN A 49 7.33 -3.24 -10.69
CA ASN A 49 8.59 -3.95 -10.49
C ASN A 49 9.28 -3.62 -9.15
N MET A 50 8.84 -2.57 -8.46
CA MET A 50 9.36 -2.13 -7.16
C MET A 50 8.32 -2.32 -6.05
N VAL A 51 7.22 -3.03 -6.30
CA VAL A 51 6.17 -3.28 -5.31
C VAL A 51 6.08 -4.78 -5.05
N THR A 52 6.01 -5.14 -3.77
CA THR A 52 5.90 -6.54 -3.34
C THR A 52 4.87 -6.67 -2.22
N PRO A 53 4.05 -7.73 -2.20
CA PRO A 53 3.21 -8.02 -1.06
C PRO A 53 4.05 -8.44 0.16
N MET A 54 3.72 -7.92 1.33
CA MET A 54 4.31 -8.29 2.61
C MET A 54 3.18 -8.68 3.58
N SER A 55 3.31 -9.86 4.20
CA SER A 55 2.43 -10.23 5.30
C SER A 55 2.76 -9.41 6.55
N THR A 56 1.75 -8.74 7.09
CA THR A 56 1.86 -7.95 8.32
C THR A 56 1.32 -8.73 9.51
N THR A 57 1.95 -8.54 10.67
CA THR A 57 1.50 -9.12 11.93
C THR A 57 0.66 -8.10 12.70
N LYS A 58 -0.17 -8.58 13.64
CA LYS A 58 -0.93 -7.73 14.56
C LYS A 58 0.03 -6.82 15.34
N LEU A 59 -0.21 -5.51 15.28
CA LEU A 59 0.52 -4.57 16.13
C LEU A 59 -0.02 -4.53 17.57
N SER A 60 -1.26 -4.97 17.78
CA SER A 60 -1.90 -5.07 19.10
C SER A 60 -2.70 -6.37 19.23
N PRO A 61 -2.68 -7.03 20.41
CA PRO A 61 -3.52 -8.19 20.68
C PRO A 61 -5.03 -7.87 20.61
N PHE A 62 -5.40 -6.59 20.74
CA PHE A 62 -6.79 -6.13 20.66
C PHE A 62 -7.25 -5.79 19.23
N GLN A 63 -6.37 -5.88 18.23
CA GLN A 63 -6.77 -5.72 16.83
C GLN A 63 -7.41 -7.02 16.34
N GLU A 64 -8.73 -7.00 16.25
CA GLU A 64 -9.54 -8.07 15.66
C GLU A 64 -10.20 -7.56 14.38
N SER A 65 -10.19 -8.39 13.33
CA SER A 65 -10.89 -8.07 12.10
C SER A 65 -12.39 -8.20 12.34
N GLY A 66 -13.12 -7.08 12.30
CA GLY A 66 -14.56 -7.06 12.55
C GLY A 66 -15.36 -7.84 11.52
N ALA A 67 -16.56 -8.33 11.88
CA ALA A 67 -17.45 -9.11 11.00
C ALA A 67 -17.90 -8.35 9.73
N PHE A 68 -17.74 -7.02 9.69
CA PHE A 68 -18.07 -6.16 8.56
C PHE A 68 -16.83 -5.74 7.74
N SER A 69 -15.66 -6.36 7.98
CA SER A 69 -14.49 -6.17 7.11
C SER A 69 -14.88 -6.49 5.66
N SER A 70 -14.57 -5.57 4.75
CA SER A 70 -15.12 -5.52 3.39
C SER A 70 -15.16 -6.88 2.67
N PRO A 71 -16.22 -7.18 1.89
CA PRO A 71 -16.31 -8.43 1.13
C PRO A 71 -15.12 -8.55 0.18
N GLY A 72 -14.31 -9.61 0.33
CA GLY A 72 -13.07 -9.82 -0.43
C GLY A 72 -11.78 -9.60 0.36
N MET A 73 -11.86 -9.14 1.62
CA MET A 73 -10.70 -8.94 2.51
C MET A 73 -10.52 -10.05 3.57
N PHE A 74 -11.15 -11.21 3.36
CA PHE A 74 -10.96 -12.40 4.18
C PHE A 74 -9.91 -13.30 3.53
N SER A 75 -8.61 -13.02 3.70
CA SER A 75 -7.56 -14.07 3.72
C SER A 75 -6.13 -13.54 3.81
N ASP A 76 -5.83 -12.35 3.29
CA ASP A 76 -4.44 -11.93 3.17
C ASP A 76 -4.16 -10.65 3.96
N ASN A 77 -3.44 -10.79 5.08
CA ASN A 77 -2.79 -9.68 5.81
C ASN A 77 -1.65 -9.04 4.99
N CYS A 78 -1.72 -9.15 3.66
CA CYS A 78 -0.73 -8.72 2.71
C CYS A 78 -0.94 -7.24 2.40
N VAL A 79 0.13 -6.48 2.59
CA VAL A 79 0.20 -5.07 2.24
C VAL A 79 1.17 -4.93 1.07
N HIS A 80 0.82 -4.12 0.08
CA HIS A 80 1.74 -3.83 -1.02
C HIS A 80 2.76 -2.80 -0.55
N VAL A 81 4.01 -3.21 -0.37
CA VAL A 81 5.09 -2.35 0.15
C VAL A 81 5.98 -1.90 -1.00
N LEU A 82 6.38 -0.64 -0.95
CA LEU A 82 7.32 -0.05 -1.90
C LEU A 82 8.76 -0.41 -1.52
N LEU A 83 9.46 -1.02 -2.46
CA LEU A 83 10.86 -1.37 -2.38
C LEU A 83 11.72 -0.23 -2.91
N ARG A 84 12.92 -0.07 -2.34
CA ARG A 84 13.93 0.86 -2.85
C ARG A 84 14.51 0.39 -4.19
N TYR A 85 14.56 -0.92 -4.40
CA TYR A 85 15.19 -1.54 -5.58
C TYR A 85 14.20 -2.42 -6.35
N PRO A 86 14.36 -2.55 -7.68
CA PRO A 86 13.56 -3.47 -8.48
C PRO A 86 13.72 -4.93 -8.01
N LYS A 87 12.61 -5.68 -8.06
CA LYS A 87 12.55 -7.09 -7.66
C LYS A 87 13.65 -7.94 -8.33
N GLN A 88 13.89 -7.71 -9.62
CA GLN A 88 14.83 -8.48 -10.45
C GLN A 88 16.31 -8.19 -10.14
N GLY A 89 16.64 -7.04 -9.57
CA GLY A 89 18.02 -6.64 -9.23
C GLY A 89 18.42 -6.94 -7.78
N SER A 90 17.49 -7.47 -6.99
CA SER A 90 17.70 -7.71 -5.57
C SER A 90 18.25 -9.12 -5.31
N GLY A 91 19.35 -9.23 -4.58
CA GLY A 91 19.94 -10.51 -4.15
C GLY A 91 19.02 -11.37 -3.26
N PHE A 92 17.81 -10.91 -2.97
CA PHE A 92 16.81 -11.57 -2.12
C PHE A 92 15.57 -12.07 -2.91
N GLY A 93 15.68 -12.21 -4.23
CA GLY A 93 14.61 -12.81 -5.05
C GLY A 93 13.32 -11.99 -5.09
N GLY A 94 13.42 -10.66 -5.02
CA GLY A 94 12.28 -9.74 -5.06
C GLY A 94 11.42 -9.72 -3.79
N ARG A 95 11.87 -10.39 -2.73
CA ARG A 95 11.26 -10.32 -1.40
C ARG A 95 12.02 -9.31 -0.55
N GLY A 96 11.30 -8.35 0.02
CA GLY A 96 11.90 -7.42 0.96
C GLY A 96 12.42 -8.15 2.20
N SER A 97 13.63 -7.79 2.65
CA SER A 97 14.24 -8.39 3.84
C SER A 97 14.09 -7.45 5.02
N LEU A 98 13.41 -7.89 6.09
CA LEU A 98 13.33 -7.12 7.33
C LEU A 98 14.69 -6.93 8.02
N LYS A 99 15.70 -7.74 7.67
CA LYS A 99 17.09 -7.54 8.12
C LYS A 99 17.76 -6.32 7.51
N HIS A 100 17.25 -5.85 6.37
CA HIS A 100 17.77 -4.69 5.67
C HIS A 100 16.67 -3.64 5.58
N PRO A 101 16.48 -2.81 6.62
CA PRO A 101 15.37 -1.86 6.68
C PRO A 101 15.42 -0.86 5.52
N ASP A 102 16.63 -0.54 5.05
CA ASP A 102 16.91 0.33 3.90
C ASP A 102 16.32 -0.18 2.57
N TYR A 103 15.89 -1.44 2.55
CA TYR A 103 15.27 -2.07 1.39
C TYR A 103 13.86 -1.56 1.12
N PHE A 104 13.20 -0.97 2.13
CA PHE A 104 11.89 -0.33 1.99
C PHE A 104 12.04 1.18 1.87
N MET A 105 11.12 1.81 1.16
CA MET A 105 11.04 3.27 1.10
C MET A 105 10.25 3.77 2.32
N GLY A 106 10.81 4.74 3.04
CA GLY A 106 10.26 5.32 4.25
C GLY A 106 9.77 6.76 4.05
N ALA A 107 9.51 7.44 5.17
CA ALA A 107 9.02 8.83 5.17
C ALA A 107 10.00 9.81 4.49
N ASP A 108 11.30 9.64 4.74
CA ASP A 108 12.34 10.52 4.20
C ASP A 108 12.52 10.38 2.68
N ASP A 109 12.04 9.27 2.11
CA ASP A 109 12.16 8.99 0.69
C ASP A 109 11.03 9.59 -0.15
N ILE A 110 9.95 10.08 0.47
CA ILE A 110 8.75 10.57 -0.24
C ILE A 110 9.09 11.57 -1.38
N PRO A 111 9.98 12.57 -1.20
CA PRO A 111 10.33 13.49 -2.28
C PRO A 111 10.95 12.78 -3.49
N SER A 112 11.82 11.80 -3.24
CA SER A 112 12.46 11.02 -4.31
C SER A 112 11.47 10.11 -5.04
N VAL A 113 10.51 9.53 -4.30
CA VAL A 113 9.42 8.73 -4.88
C VAL A 113 8.58 9.59 -5.82
N PHE A 114 8.20 10.80 -5.40
CA PHE A 114 7.42 11.71 -6.24
C PHE A 114 8.16 12.10 -7.51
N SER A 115 9.45 12.43 -7.39
CA SER A 115 10.29 12.74 -8.54
C SER A 115 10.34 11.56 -9.52
N TRP A 116 10.60 10.35 -9.01
CA TRP A 116 10.67 9.14 -9.84
C TRP A 116 9.34 8.84 -10.53
N LEU A 117 8.21 8.96 -9.83
CA LEU A 117 6.87 8.74 -10.40
C LEU A 117 6.63 9.66 -11.61
N VAL A 118 6.87 10.96 -11.43
CA VAL A 118 6.67 11.95 -12.52
C VAL A 118 7.59 11.65 -13.70
N SER A 119 8.87 11.31 -13.45
CA SER A 119 9.81 10.96 -14.53
C SER A 119 9.46 9.66 -15.27
N ASN A 120 8.67 8.76 -14.68
CA ASN A 120 8.32 7.46 -15.26
C ASN A 120 6.86 7.39 -15.73
N GLY A 121 6.24 8.53 -16.04
CA GLY A 121 4.92 8.58 -16.68
C GLY A 121 3.75 8.39 -15.72
N TYR A 122 3.94 8.67 -14.43
CA TYR A 122 2.83 8.76 -13.47
C TYR A 122 2.40 10.21 -13.28
N SER A 123 1.10 10.40 -13.05
CA SER A 123 0.52 11.66 -12.61
C SER A 123 0.11 11.53 -11.14
N ILE A 124 0.54 12.50 -10.34
CA ILE A 124 0.15 12.62 -8.93
C ILE A 124 -1.04 13.58 -8.85
N ASP A 125 -2.15 13.11 -8.31
CA ASP A 125 -3.36 13.92 -8.16
C ASP A 125 -3.29 14.73 -6.87
N THR A 126 -2.94 16.01 -7.00
CA THR A 126 -2.83 16.89 -5.82
C THR A 126 -4.18 17.44 -5.36
N ASP A 127 -5.17 17.54 -6.23
CA ASP A 127 -6.45 18.20 -5.90
C ASP A 127 -7.35 17.25 -5.12
N ILE A 128 -7.43 15.98 -5.54
CA ILE A 128 -8.06 14.91 -4.75
C ILE A 128 -7.30 14.76 -3.44
N THR A 129 -5.96 14.68 -3.46
CA THR A 129 -5.17 14.54 -2.22
C THR A 129 -5.44 15.69 -1.24
N LYS A 130 -5.48 16.95 -1.71
CA LYS A 130 -5.80 18.13 -0.88
C LYS A 130 -7.23 18.07 -0.34
N MET A 131 -8.20 17.67 -1.17
CA MET A 131 -9.59 17.53 -0.75
C MET A 131 -9.71 16.50 0.38
N LEU A 132 -9.06 15.35 0.22
CA LEU A 132 -9.10 14.27 1.20
C LEU A 132 -8.39 14.66 2.50
N TYR A 133 -7.25 15.35 2.42
CA TYR A 133 -6.53 15.84 3.58
C TYR A 133 -7.30 16.92 4.37
N LYS A 134 -8.06 17.77 3.66
CA LYS A 134 -8.91 18.80 4.28
C LYS A 134 -10.25 18.26 4.78
N SER A 135 -10.68 17.11 4.28
CA SER A 135 -11.94 16.50 4.67
C SER A 135 -11.88 15.96 6.09
N ARG A 136 -13.04 15.84 6.75
CA ARG A 136 -13.16 15.12 8.03
C ARG A 136 -13.15 13.60 7.85
N ILE A 137 -13.03 13.12 6.61
CA ILE A 137 -12.99 11.70 6.29
C ILE A 137 -11.54 11.26 6.46
N THR A 138 -11.28 10.48 7.51
CA THR A 138 -9.96 9.88 7.75
C THR A 138 -9.69 8.83 6.67
N ILE A 139 -8.89 9.22 5.67
CA ILE A 139 -8.39 8.27 4.65
C ILE A 139 -7.01 7.80 5.07
N GLY A 140 -7.03 6.62 5.68
CA GLY A 140 -5.96 6.19 6.59
C GLY A 140 -6.55 5.96 7.98
N GLY A 141 -5.70 5.71 8.97
CA GLY A 141 -6.15 5.38 10.32
C GLY A 141 -5.94 3.92 10.70
N VAL A 142 -6.19 3.63 11.98
CA VAL A 142 -6.39 2.27 12.47
C VAL A 142 -7.62 1.68 11.79
N SER A 143 -7.42 0.69 10.94
CA SER A 143 -8.52 0.01 10.27
C SER A 143 -8.98 -1.16 11.13
N GLU A 144 -10.31 -1.33 11.29
CA GLU A 144 -10.91 -2.50 11.96
C GLU A 144 -10.65 -3.82 11.22
N SER A 145 -9.93 -3.76 10.12
CA SER A 145 -9.76 -4.87 9.19
C SER A 145 -8.31 -4.98 8.71
N ARG A 146 -7.40 -4.16 9.26
CA ARG A 146 -5.96 -4.25 9.04
C ARG A 146 -5.21 -4.28 10.36
N LEU A 147 -4.21 -5.14 10.38
CA LEU A 147 -3.41 -5.45 11.55
C LEU A 147 -2.26 -4.45 11.77
N SER A 148 -1.89 -3.75 10.71
CA SER A 148 -0.93 -2.67 10.70
C SER A 148 -1.63 -1.36 11.09
N GLY A 149 -0.94 -0.50 11.84
CA GLY A 149 -1.52 0.53 12.71
C GLY A 149 -2.07 1.77 11.99
N ASP A 150 -1.84 2.95 12.57
CA ASP A 150 -2.30 4.23 12.01
C ASP A 150 -1.55 4.58 10.70
N ARG A 151 -2.13 4.23 9.55
CA ARG A 151 -1.58 4.60 8.24
C ARG A 151 -2.02 6.01 7.84
N LYS A 152 -1.15 6.78 7.19
CA LYS A 152 -1.44 8.15 6.75
C LYS A 152 -1.38 8.24 5.23
N MET A 153 -2.40 8.80 4.58
CA MET A 153 -2.35 9.03 3.15
C MET A 153 -1.21 9.99 2.79
N ILE A 154 -0.44 9.62 1.76
CA ILE A 154 0.61 10.45 1.17
C ILE A 154 0.06 11.16 -0.07
N CYS A 155 -0.41 10.39 -1.06
CA CYS A 155 -1.04 10.93 -2.26
C CYS A 155 -1.81 9.86 -3.04
N MET A 156 -2.62 10.32 -3.99
CA MET A 156 -3.18 9.49 -5.06
C MET A 156 -2.36 9.67 -6.34
N ALA A 157 -2.09 8.58 -7.06
CA ALA A 157 -1.34 8.60 -8.31
C ALA A 157 -1.96 7.63 -9.33
N ARG A 158 -1.73 7.90 -10.62
CA ARG A 158 -2.15 7.05 -11.73
C ARG A 158 -1.08 6.95 -12.79
N PHE A 159 -1.01 5.82 -13.47
CA PHE A 159 -0.14 5.65 -14.64
C PHE A 159 -0.82 6.27 -15.87
N LEU A 160 -0.05 6.94 -16.72
CA LEU A 160 -0.55 7.62 -17.92
C LEU A 160 -0.44 6.79 -19.21
N GLY A 161 0.27 5.66 -19.17
CA GLY A 161 0.52 4.80 -20.33
C GLY A 161 -0.45 3.63 -20.48
#